data_AF-L9JMH4-F1
#
_entry.id   AF-L9JMH4-F1
#
_cell.length_a   1.000
_cell.length_b   1.000
_cell.length_c   1.000
_cell.angle_alpha   90.00
_cell.angle_beta   90.00
_cell.angle_gamma   90.00
#
_symmetry.space_group_name_H-M   'P 1'
#
loop_
_entity.id
_entity.type
_entity.pdbx_description
1 polymer ?
#
loop_
_entity_poly.entity_id
_entity_poly.type
_entity_poly.pdbx_seq_one_letter_code
_entity_poly.pdbx_strand_id
1 'polypeptide(L)'
;MAKVPDLFEDLKNCYSENAEYSSSIEHLSLNQKSFYDSSYDPLQEDCMGQFMTLNTSETSKISTLTFKESVVVTVNGKILKKRRLSFSQPITDEDLKVIASDPVEELVVPRSASSLSRSNVKYTFMRIIKREFTLNDALHQAVTKSDQFLKAAALTNPNHAVKFDMGAYKSADDSNLPVTLRISKTRLYVSAQNEGEPVLLQEMSEIPKTITDGQINLLFFWESNGTKSYFKSVANPELLIATKQNDIVHMARGQPSITDFDILEN
;
A
#
# COMPACT_ATOMS: atom_id res chain seq x y z
N MET A 1 -54.25 34.75 22.49
CA MET A 1 -53.46 34.34 21.30
C MET A 1 -52.00 34.56 21.63
N ALA A 2 -51.19 33.49 21.68
CA ALA A 2 -49.76 33.59 21.97
C ALA A 2 -49.01 34.00 20.68
N LYS A 3 -48.10 34.98 20.79
CA LYS A 3 -47.31 35.52 19.67
C LYS A 3 -46.01 34.72 19.54
N VAL A 4 -45.75 34.18 18.35
CA VAL A 4 -44.55 33.38 18.04
C VAL A 4 -43.38 34.32 17.72
N PRO A 5 -42.17 34.13 18.28
CA PRO A 5 -40.99 34.92 17.93
C PRO A 5 -40.41 34.53 16.56
N ASP A 6 -40.06 35.53 15.76
CA ASP A 6 -39.43 35.39 14.43
C ASP A 6 -37.90 35.35 14.57
N LEU A 7 -37.26 34.37 13.93
CA LEU A 7 -35.85 34.00 14.16
C LEU A 7 -34.84 34.92 13.42
N PHE A 8 -35.32 35.87 12.61
CA PHE A 8 -34.49 36.66 11.69
C PHE A 8 -34.15 38.08 12.17
N GLU A 9 -34.73 38.57 13.26
CA GLU A 9 -34.40 39.92 13.78
C GLU A 9 -33.12 39.97 14.64
N ASP A 10 -32.67 38.85 15.22
CA ASP A 10 -31.53 38.84 16.16
C ASP A 10 -30.14 38.85 15.49
N LEU A 11 -30.06 38.85 14.15
CA LEU A 11 -28.79 38.84 13.41
C LEU A 11 -28.28 40.24 12.99
N LYS A 12 -28.95 41.33 13.38
CA LYS A 12 -28.59 42.69 12.94
C LYS A 12 -27.57 43.45 13.81
N ASN A 13 -27.08 42.88 14.91
CA ASN A 13 -26.36 43.66 15.92
C ASN A 13 -24.87 43.36 16.13
N CYS A 14 -24.13 42.84 15.13
CA CYS A 14 -22.67 42.61 15.30
C CYS A 14 -21.78 42.94 14.08
N TYR A 15 -22.13 43.91 13.24
CA TYR A 15 -21.15 44.49 12.30
C TYR A 15 -21.00 45.99 12.55
N SER A 16 -20.00 46.34 13.35
CA SER A 16 -19.54 47.72 13.52
C SER A 16 -18.54 48.05 12.43
N GLU A 17 -18.96 49.02 11.62
CA GLU A 17 -18.22 49.87 10.71
C GLU A 17 -17.03 50.55 11.41
N ASN A 18 -15.84 50.46 10.81
CA ASN A 18 -14.75 51.42 10.98
C ASN A 18 -14.08 51.59 9.61
N ALA A 19 -14.50 52.64 8.92
CA ALA A 19 -13.89 53.11 7.68
C ALA A 19 -12.83 54.16 8.02
N GLU A 20 -11.57 53.89 7.65
CA GLU A 20 -10.62 54.95 7.36
C GLU A 20 -10.07 54.76 5.95
N TYR A 21 -10.32 55.79 5.15
CA TYR A 21 -9.97 55.98 3.76
C TYR A 21 -8.44 56.10 3.57
N SER A 22 -7.89 55.43 2.56
CA SER A 22 -6.97 56.08 1.63
C SER A 22 -7.13 55.46 0.23
N SER A 23 -7.31 56.35 -0.74
CA SER A 23 -7.70 56.08 -2.11
C SER A 23 -6.49 56.19 -3.06
N SER A 24 -6.35 55.22 -3.97
CA SER A 24 -5.95 55.47 -5.36
C SER A 24 -6.27 54.24 -6.22
N ILE A 25 -7.37 54.35 -6.96
CA ILE A 25 -7.79 53.46 -8.06
C ILE A 25 -7.09 53.94 -9.34
N GLU A 26 -6.57 53.02 -10.15
CA GLU A 26 -6.63 53.14 -11.61
C GLU A 26 -6.95 51.77 -12.26
N HIS A 27 -8.22 51.68 -12.70
CA HIS A 27 -8.72 51.12 -13.97
C HIS A 27 -8.58 49.62 -14.32
N LEU A 28 -9.73 48.93 -14.13
CA LEU A 28 -10.44 48.06 -15.09
C LEU A 28 -9.78 47.80 -16.47
N SER A 29 -9.69 46.53 -16.85
CA SER A 29 -10.39 46.02 -18.04
C SER A 29 -10.45 44.48 -18.09
N LEU A 30 -11.68 43.98 -18.13
CA LEU A 30 -12.12 42.65 -18.53
C LEU A 30 -11.65 42.35 -19.97
N ASN A 31 -11.14 41.15 -20.25
CA ASN A 31 -11.26 40.55 -21.59
C ASN A 31 -11.25 39.01 -21.51
N GLN A 32 -12.43 38.45 -21.80
CA GLN A 32 -12.67 37.05 -22.17
C GLN A 32 -12.57 36.87 -23.70
N LYS A 33 -12.43 35.60 -24.14
CA LYS A 33 -12.59 35.00 -25.49
C LYS A 33 -11.27 34.70 -26.23
N SER A 34 -11.14 33.62 -27.00
CA SER A 34 -11.99 32.46 -27.32
C SER A 34 -11.13 31.43 -28.07
N PHE A 35 -11.53 30.16 -28.02
CA PHE A 35 -11.00 29.06 -28.82
C PHE A 35 -11.71 28.99 -30.19
N TYR A 36 -10.95 28.62 -31.24
CA TYR A 36 -11.24 28.47 -32.68
C TYR A 36 -11.00 29.68 -33.59
N ASP A 37 -10.03 29.52 -34.50
CA ASP A 37 -10.15 29.98 -35.88
C ASP A 37 -9.58 28.92 -36.82
N SER A 38 -10.29 28.71 -37.93
CA SER A 38 -10.11 27.69 -38.94
C SER A 38 -10.05 28.40 -40.28
N SER A 39 -8.92 28.35 -40.97
CA SER A 39 -8.81 28.76 -42.37
C SER A 39 -7.90 27.80 -43.16
N TYR A 40 -8.40 27.43 -44.34
CA TYR A 40 -7.89 26.46 -45.30
C TYR A 40 -6.91 27.10 -46.31
N ASP A 41 -5.82 26.37 -46.64
CA ASP A 41 -5.13 26.14 -47.94
C ASP A 41 -4.54 27.31 -48.78
N PRO A 42 -3.60 27.09 -49.76
CA PRO A 42 -3.47 25.93 -50.67
C PRO A 42 -2.09 25.26 -50.88
N LEU A 43 -2.19 23.95 -51.17
CA LEU A 43 -1.32 23.00 -51.89
C LEU A 43 -0.33 23.53 -52.97
N GLN A 44 0.86 22.90 -53.05
CA GLN A 44 1.53 22.24 -54.22
C GLN A 44 3.08 22.30 -54.09
N GLU A 45 3.98 21.35 -54.45
CA GLU A 45 4.09 19.90 -54.70
C GLU A 45 5.61 19.61 -54.88
N ASP A 46 6.00 18.33 -54.84
CA ASP A 46 7.29 17.74 -55.23
C ASP A 46 8.57 17.91 -54.38
N CYS A 47 8.93 16.84 -53.66
CA CYS A 47 10.22 16.17 -53.86
C CYS A 47 10.20 14.71 -53.35
N MET A 48 10.30 13.78 -54.32
CA MET A 48 10.62 12.35 -54.22
C MET A 48 11.78 12.10 -53.23
N GLY A 49 11.83 11.07 -52.40
CA GLY A 49 11.64 9.65 -52.70
C GLY A 49 12.96 8.92 -52.44
N GLN A 50 13.14 8.35 -51.24
CA GLN A 50 14.18 7.35 -50.97
C GLN A 50 13.76 6.48 -49.78
N PHE A 51 13.00 5.43 -50.08
CA PHE A 51 12.81 4.30 -49.16
C PHE A 51 14.03 3.39 -49.27
N MET A 52 14.77 3.23 -48.17
CA MET A 52 15.77 2.18 -48.05
C MET A 52 15.05 0.83 -47.90
N THR A 53 15.14 0.03 -48.95
CA THR A 53 14.83 -1.39 -48.98
C THR A 53 15.90 -2.20 -48.23
N LEU A 54 15.52 -2.91 -47.17
CA LEU A 54 16.29 -4.02 -46.62
C LEU A 54 15.62 -5.33 -47.04
N ASN A 55 16.35 -6.10 -47.84
CA ASN A 55 15.96 -7.39 -48.38
C ASN A 55 15.78 -8.43 -47.26
N THR A 56 14.56 -8.94 -47.08
CA THR A 56 14.31 -10.21 -46.40
C THR A 56 14.24 -11.31 -47.46
N SER A 57 15.31 -12.09 -47.54
CA SER A 57 15.38 -13.30 -48.35
C SER A 57 14.46 -14.38 -47.81
N GLU A 58 13.59 -14.80 -48.72
CA GLU A 58 12.72 -15.96 -48.78
C GLU A 58 13.41 -17.28 -48.36
N THR A 59 12.84 -17.98 -47.38
CA THR A 59 12.78 -19.45 -47.39
C THR A 59 11.42 -19.90 -46.88
N SER A 60 10.53 -20.15 -47.82
CA SER A 60 9.28 -20.87 -47.61
C SER A 60 9.61 -22.37 -47.44
N LYS A 61 9.39 -22.91 -46.24
CA LYS A 61 9.24 -24.37 -46.05
C LYS A 61 7.80 -24.63 -45.65
N ILE A 62 6.98 -24.91 -46.66
CA ILE A 62 5.65 -25.48 -46.49
C ILE A 62 5.84 -26.86 -45.84
N SER A 63 5.52 -26.99 -44.55
CA SER A 63 5.41 -28.29 -43.91
C SER A 63 4.04 -28.87 -44.26
N THR A 64 4.00 -29.90 -45.10
CA THR A 64 2.81 -30.70 -45.37
C THR A 64 2.38 -31.42 -44.09
N LEU A 65 1.39 -30.87 -43.39
CA LEU A 65 0.85 -31.45 -42.17
C LEU A 65 -0.22 -32.47 -42.54
N THR A 66 0.16 -33.74 -42.60
CA THR A 66 -0.78 -34.86 -42.72
C THR A 66 -1.47 -35.10 -41.39
N PHE A 67 -2.77 -34.85 -41.33
CA PHE A 67 -3.61 -35.19 -40.18
C PHE A 67 -3.86 -36.71 -40.15
N LYS A 68 -3.48 -37.37 -39.06
CA LYS A 68 -3.92 -38.73 -38.75
C LYS A 68 -4.77 -38.69 -37.50
N GLU A 69 -6.07 -38.92 -37.69
CA GLU A 69 -7.07 -39.00 -36.64
C GLU A 69 -6.92 -40.32 -35.89
N SER A 70 -6.77 -40.27 -34.57
CA SER A 70 -6.84 -41.46 -33.71
C SER A 70 -7.85 -41.20 -32.59
N VAL A 71 -8.97 -41.89 -32.64
CA VAL A 71 -10.05 -41.86 -31.65
C VAL A 71 -9.72 -42.84 -30.53
N VAL A 72 -9.69 -42.38 -29.29
CA VAL A 72 -9.68 -43.25 -28.10
C VAL A 72 -11.04 -43.13 -27.44
N VAL A 73 -11.78 -44.23 -27.39
CA VAL A 73 -13.11 -44.33 -26.78
C VAL A 73 -12.95 -44.72 -25.32
N THR A 74 -13.48 -43.89 -24.41
CA THR A 74 -13.76 -44.29 -23.02
C THR A 74 -15.21 -43.99 -22.68
N VAL A 75 -15.83 -44.97 -22.02
CA VAL A 75 -17.24 -44.99 -21.62
C VAL A 75 -17.48 -43.92 -20.55
N ASN A 76 -18.52 -43.10 -20.75
CA ASN A 76 -18.97 -41.95 -19.94
C ASN A 76 -18.37 -40.56 -20.25
N GLY A 77 -18.58 -40.09 -21.48
CA GLY A 77 -19.47 -38.94 -21.66
C GLY A 77 -18.97 -37.51 -21.43
N LYS A 78 -17.65 -37.22 -21.37
CA LYS A 78 -17.12 -35.85 -21.57
C LYS A 78 -15.79 -35.87 -22.33
N ILE A 79 -15.77 -35.32 -23.53
CA ILE A 79 -14.59 -35.22 -24.40
C ILE A 79 -13.70 -34.07 -23.91
N LEU A 80 -12.51 -34.40 -23.38
CA LEU A 80 -11.47 -33.40 -23.07
C LEU A 80 -10.48 -33.33 -24.23
N LYS A 81 -10.49 -32.22 -24.99
CA LYS A 81 -9.47 -31.93 -26.01
C LYS A 81 -8.15 -31.58 -25.32
N LYS A 82 -7.24 -32.54 -25.19
CA LYS A 82 -5.85 -32.25 -24.80
C LYS A 82 -5.00 -32.02 -26.04
N ARG A 83 -4.47 -30.79 -26.21
CA ARG A 83 -3.46 -30.46 -27.22
C ARG A 83 -2.14 -31.09 -26.78
N ARG A 84 -1.80 -32.26 -27.33
CA ARG A 84 -0.49 -32.88 -27.14
C ARG A 84 0.45 -32.36 -28.24
N LEU A 85 1.41 -31.51 -27.88
CA LEU A 85 2.51 -31.15 -28.76
C LEU A 85 3.47 -32.35 -28.81
N SER A 86 3.50 -33.06 -29.92
CA SER A 86 4.52 -34.08 -30.18
C SER A 86 5.73 -33.41 -30.84
N PHE A 87 6.81 -33.23 -30.09
CA PHE A 87 8.13 -32.98 -30.66
C PHE A 87 8.70 -34.32 -31.14
N SER A 88 8.66 -34.57 -32.44
CA SER A 88 9.45 -35.65 -33.05
C SER A 88 10.77 -35.07 -33.54
N GLN A 89 11.71 -34.89 -32.61
CA GLN A 89 13.09 -34.58 -32.94
C GLN A 89 13.94 -35.65 -32.25
N PRO A 90 14.72 -36.46 -32.98
CA PRO A 90 15.59 -37.45 -32.35
C PRO A 90 16.69 -36.71 -31.60
N ILE A 91 16.75 -36.94 -30.29
CA ILE A 91 17.85 -36.46 -29.44
C ILE A 91 19.10 -37.23 -29.85
N THR A 92 20.15 -36.52 -30.22
CA THR A 92 21.44 -37.14 -30.60
C THR A 92 22.38 -37.07 -29.39
N ASP A 93 23.32 -38.00 -29.26
CA ASP A 93 24.19 -38.14 -28.07
C ASP A 93 25.06 -36.90 -27.76
N GLU A 94 25.23 -36.00 -28.75
CA GLU A 94 25.87 -34.68 -28.54
C GLU A 94 24.98 -33.68 -27.78
N ASP A 95 23.65 -33.79 -27.83
CA ASP A 95 22.73 -32.93 -27.08
C ASP A 95 22.79 -33.21 -25.56
N LEU A 96 23.25 -34.40 -25.17
CA LEU A 96 23.38 -34.83 -23.77
C LEU A 96 24.72 -34.39 -23.14
N LYS A 97 25.74 -34.08 -23.94
CA LYS A 97 27.05 -33.62 -23.44
C LYS A 97 27.03 -32.16 -22.96
N VAL A 98 26.10 -31.34 -23.47
CA VAL A 98 25.99 -29.93 -23.07
C VAL A 98 25.37 -29.78 -21.67
N ILE A 99 24.62 -30.77 -21.19
CA ILE A 99 23.93 -30.72 -19.89
C ILE A 99 24.86 -31.11 -18.73
N ALA A 100 25.93 -31.86 -18.99
CA ALA A 100 26.78 -32.44 -17.95
C ALA A 100 27.92 -31.52 -17.46
N SER A 101 28.03 -30.29 -17.96
CA SER A 101 29.23 -29.45 -17.77
C SER A 101 28.98 -28.11 -17.07
N ASP A 102 27.82 -27.89 -16.45
CA ASP A 102 27.52 -26.64 -15.74
C ASP A 102 27.35 -26.88 -14.22
N PRO A 103 28.34 -26.50 -13.38
CA PRO A 103 28.25 -26.63 -11.93
C PRO A 103 27.81 -25.30 -11.31
N VAL A 104 26.65 -24.78 -11.70
CA VAL A 104 25.95 -23.74 -10.93
C VAL A 104 24.45 -24.00 -11.01
N GLU A 105 23.89 -24.67 -9.99
CA GLU A 105 22.45 -24.68 -9.77
C GLU A 105 21.99 -23.27 -9.37
N GLU A 106 21.89 -22.36 -10.35
CA GLU A 106 21.17 -21.12 -10.18
C GLU A 106 19.68 -21.48 -10.16
N LEU A 107 19.08 -21.42 -8.97
CA LEU A 107 17.64 -21.60 -8.78
C LEU A 107 16.90 -20.55 -9.63
N VAL A 108 16.50 -20.93 -10.84
CA VAL A 108 15.69 -20.09 -11.71
C VAL A 108 14.33 -19.87 -11.04
N VAL A 109 14.18 -18.74 -10.36
CA VAL A 109 12.88 -18.25 -9.90
C VAL A 109 12.07 -17.91 -11.14
N PRO A 110 10.89 -18.53 -11.36
CA PRO A 110 10.05 -18.18 -12.49
C PRO A 110 9.66 -16.71 -12.37
N ARG A 111 9.88 -15.92 -13.43
CA ARG A 111 9.30 -14.59 -13.55
C ARG A 111 7.77 -14.75 -13.58
N SER A 112 7.14 -14.53 -12.44
CA SER A 112 5.70 -14.73 -12.26
C SER A 112 4.93 -13.79 -13.19
N ALA A 113 4.08 -14.39 -14.02
CA ALA A 113 3.04 -13.66 -14.74
C ALA A 113 2.15 -12.91 -13.73
N SER A 114 1.62 -11.75 -14.10
CA SER A 114 0.67 -10.99 -13.28
C SER A 114 -0.59 -11.83 -13.05
N SER A 115 -0.62 -12.60 -11.97
CA SER A 115 -1.83 -13.30 -11.56
C SER A 115 -2.78 -12.26 -10.98
N LEU A 116 -3.81 -11.90 -11.74
CA LEU A 116 -5.05 -11.31 -11.22
C LEU A 116 -5.84 -12.35 -10.38
N SER A 117 -5.14 -13.04 -9.49
CA SER A 117 -5.71 -13.87 -8.44
C SER A 117 -5.73 -13.00 -7.20
N ARG A 118 -6.87 -12.94 -6.50
CA ARG A 118 -6.92 -12.55 -5.09
C ARG A 118 -6.09 -13.57 -4.29
N SER A 119 -4.78 -13.49 -4.37
CA SER A 119 -3.88 -14.29 -3.55
C SER A 119 -3.96 -13.73 -2.14
N ASN A 120 -4.34 -14.56 -1.17
CA ASN A 120 -4.28 -14.24 0.26
C ASN A 120 -2.96 -13.50 0.53
N VAL A 121 -3.03 -12.24 0.98
CA VAL A 121 -1.83 -11.41 1.13
C VAL A 121 -1.05 -12.02 2.28
N LYS A 122 0.11 -12.59 1.96
CA LYS A 122 0.98 -13.24 2.95
C LYS A 122 2.13 -12.30 3.29
N TYR A 123 2.22 -11.99 4.57
CA TYR A 123 3.34 -11.22 5.11
C TYR A 123 4.29 -12.19 5.81
N THR A 124 5.56 -12.20 5.41
CA THR A 124 6.58 -13.08 5.99
C THR A 124 7.50 -12.28 6.91
N PHE A 125 7.70 -12.78 8.13
CA PHE A 125 8.57 -12.14 9.10
C PHE A 125 10.00 -12.07 8.58
N MET A 126 10.62 -10.89 8.71
CA MET A 126 12.01 -10.67 8.30
C MET A 126 12.94 -10.66 9.52
N ARG A 127 12.78 -9.65 10.37
CA ARG A 127 13.65 -9.40 11.53
C ARG A 127 13.02 -8.38 12.47
N ILE A 128 13.53 -8.32 13.69
CA ILE A 128 13.25 -7.21 14.60
C ILE A 128 14.15 -6.03 14.21
N ILE A 129 13.57 -4.86 13.95
CA ILE A 129 14.28 -3.67 13.47
C ILE A 129 14.53 -2.63 14.57
N LYS A 130 13.70 -2.59 15.61
CA LYS A 130 13.92 -1.80 16.83
C LYS A 130 13.56 -2.63 18.07
N ARG A 131 14.28 -2.42 19.17
CA ARG A 131 14.11 -3.16 20.43
C ARG A 131 14.04 -2.19 21.59
N GLU A 132 13.23 -2.56 22.58
CA GLU A 132 13.08 -1.85 23.87
C GLU A 132 12.90 -0.32 23.78
N PHE A 133 12.32 0.18 22.68
CA PHE A 133 12.08 1.61 22.50
C PHE A 133 10.77 2.03 23.16
N THR A 134 10.65 3.31 23.50
CA THR A 134 9.42 3.90 24.03
C THR A 134 8.75 4.78 22.98
N LEU A 135 7.43 4.93 23.10
CA LEU A 135 6.62 5.81 22.26
C LEU A 135 6.12 6.97 23.10
N ASN A 136 6.46 8.18 22.70
CA ASN A 136 5.96 9.41 23.28
C ASN A 136 5.13 10.16 22.24
N ASP A 137 3.95 10.65 22.62
CA ASP A 137 3.15 11.46 21.72
C ASP A 137 3.67 12.91 21.63
N ALA A 138 3.03 13.70 20.76
CA ALA A 138 3.36 15.13 20.56
C ALA A 138 3.22 16.00 21.83
N LEU A 139 2.49 15.53 22.84
CA LEU A 139 2.36 16.20 24.15
C LEU A 139 3.40 15.68 25.16
N HIS A 140 4.39 14.93 24.70
CA HIS A 140 5.43 14.28 25.50
C HIS A 140 4.86 13.32 26.55
N GLN A 141 3.69 12.74 26.30
CA GLN A 141 3.12 11.68 27.12
C GLN A 141 3.63 10.34 26.62
N ALA A 142 4.13 9.52 27.53
CA ALA A 142 4.62 8.20 27.20
C ALA A 142 3.46 7.20 27.16
N VAL A 143 3.55 6.22 26.28
CA VAL A 143 2.64 5.08 26.28
C VAL A 143 2.95 4.19 27.48
N THR A 144 1.93 3.97 28.31
CA THR A 144 1.96 3.15 29.52
C THR A 144 0.92 2.03 29.43
N LYS A 145 1.08 0.96 30.22
CA LYS A 145 0.10 -0.13 30.28
C LYS A 145 -0.75 0.04 31.53
N SER A 146 -2.06 0.11 31.35
CA SER A 146 -3.08 0.12 32.40
C SER A 146 -3.93 -1.13 32.25
N ASP A 147 -3.64 -2.16 33.06
CA ASP A 147 -4.28 -3.48 33.00
C ASP A 147 -4.19 -4.14 31.62
N GLN A 148 -5.26 -4.07 30.84
CA GLN A 148 -5.40 -4.69 29.52
C GLN A 148 -5.21 -3.69 28.37
N PHE A 149 -5.17 -2.39 28.67
CA PHE A 149 -5.12 -1.33 27.67
C PHE A 149 -3.81 -0.55 27.74
N LEU A 150 -3.50 0.12 26.64
CA LEU A 150 -2.44 1.11 26.57
C LEU A 150 -3.04 2.51 26.82
N LYS A 151 -2.35 3.36 27.57
CA LYS A 151 -2.75 4.74 27.83
C LYS A 151 -1.58 5.68 27.58
N ALA A 152 -1.88 6.91 27.15
CA ALA A 152 -0.90 7.98 27.13
C ALA A 152 -0.96 8.73 28.46
N ALA A 153 0.18 8.87 29.13
CA ALA A 153 0.27 9.64 30.37
C ALA A 153 1.63 10.33 30.49
N ALA A 154 1.63 11.53 31.10
CA ALA A 154 2.86 12.18 31.51
C ALA A 154 3.52 11.38 32.64
N LEU A 155 4.76 10.94 32.43
CA LEU A 155 5.48 10.11 33.39
C LEU A 155 6.49 10.93 34.20
N THR A 156 6.46 10.77 35.53
CA THR A 156 7.52 11.24 36.42
C THR A 156 8.75 10.32 36.38
N ASN A 157 8.55 9.02 36.15
CA ASN A 157 9.61 8.02 36.08
C ASN A 157 9.61 7.33 34.71
N PRO A 158 10.69 7.43 33.92
CA PRO A 158 10.75 6.84 32.57
C PRO A 158 10.64 5.30 32.58
N ASN A 159 10.96 4.64 33.69
CA ASN A 159 10.89 3.17 33.79
C ASN A 159 9.46 2.61 33.74
N HIS A 160 8.44 3.45 33.92
CA HIS A 160 7.04 3.04 33.82
C HIS A 160 6.50 3.06 32.38
N ALA A 161 7.28 3.59 31.42
CA ALA A 161 6.92 3.56 30.02
C ALA A 161 6.92 2.12 29.49
N VAL A 162 5.97 1.82 28.62
CA VAL A 162 5.96 0.54 27.90
C VAL A 162 7.09 0.56 26.88
N LYS A 163 7.90 -0.49 26.92
CA LYS A 163 8.93 -0.75 25.94
C LYS A 163 8.38 -1.64 24.84
N PHE A 164 8.71 -1.31 23.59
CA PHE A 164 8.25 -2.02 22.41
C PHE A 164 9.42 -2.61 21.62
N ASP A 165 9.15 -3.73 20.96
CA ASP A 165 9.96 -4.29 19.90
C ASP A 165 9.18 -4.18 18.58
N MET A 166 9.86 -3.79 17.50
CA MET A 166 9.27 -3.60 16.18
C MET A 166 9.74 -4.71 15.25
N GLY A 167 8.82 -5.56 14.80
CA GLY A 167 9.10 -6.66 13.89
C GLY A 167 8.74 -6.28 12.45
N ALA A 168 9.69 -6.35 11.52
CA ALA A 168 9.44 -6.09 10.11
C ALA A 168 8.95 -7.35 9.37
N TYR A 169 8.03 -7.14 8.43
CA TYR A 169 7.48 -8.16 7.55
C TYR A 169 7.65 -7.75 6.08
N LYS A 170 7.81 -8.76 5.22
CA LYS A 170 7.86 -8.62 3.77
C LYS A 170 6.51 -9.01 3.18
N SER A 171 5.94 -8.15 2.33
CA SER A 171 4.78 -8.48 1.49
C SER A 171 5.24 -9.07 0.15
N ALA A 172 4.32 -9.64 -0.63
CA ALA A 172 4.61 -9.98 -2.03
C ALA A 172 4.87 -8.72 -2.89
N ASP A 173 4.17 -7.64 -2.56
CA ASP A 173 4.33 -6.34 -3.20
C ASP A 173 5.35 -5.52 -2.38
N ASP A 174 6.61 -5.52 -2.81
CA ASP A 174 7.78 -4.93 -2.13
C ASP A 174 7.74 -3.38 -1.94
N SER A 175 6.56 -2.77 -2.08
CA SER A 175 6.33 -1.32 -1.99
C SER A 175 6.40 -0.79 -0.55
N ASN A 176 5.89 -1.55 0.42
CA ASN A 176 5.80 -1.14 1.82
C ASN A 176 6.37 -2.21 2.74
N LEU A 177 6.97 -1.78 3.85
CA LEU A 177 7.53 -2.65 4.88
C LEU A 177 6.65 -2.59 6.14
N PRO A 178 5.58 -3.41 6.21
CA PRO A 178 4.72 -3.43 7.37
C PRO A 178 5.45 -3.98 8.60
N VAL A 179 5.03 -3.51 9.76
CA VAL A 179 5.63 -3.83 11.05
C VAL A 179 4.58 -4.31 12.03
N THR A 180 5.00 -5.14 12.98
CA THR A 180 4.26 -5.42 14.21
C THR A 180 4.88 -4.66 15.37
N LEU A 181 4.04 -4.28 16.33
CA LEU A 181 4.48 -3.71 17.60
C LEU A 181 4.21 -4.73 18.70
N ARG A 182 5.26 -5.16 19.39
CA ARG A 182 5.19 -6.10 20.52
C ARG A 182 5.66 -5.41 21.78
N ILE A 183 5.00 -5.63 22.90
CA ILE A 183 5.52 -5.20 24.20
C ILE A 183 6.77 -6.05 24.54
N SER A 184 7.91 -5.41 24.71
CA SER A 184 9.20 -6.06 24.95
C SER A 184 9.14 -7.01 26.15
N LYS A 185 9.85 -8.15 26.07
CA LYS A 185 9.86 -9.22 27.08
C LYS A 185 8.50 -9.90 27.32
N THR A 186 7.49 -9.61 26.51
CA THR A 186 6.19 -10.27 26.57
C THR A 186 5.80 -10.87 25.22
N ARG A 187 4.63 -11.51 25.20
CA ARG A 187 3.99 -12.10 24.02
C ARG A 187 2.79 -11.29 23.52
N LEU A 188 2.65 -10.05 24.00
CA LEU A 188 1.53 -9.17 23.68
C LEU A 188 1.86 -8.28 22.48
N TYR A 189 1.04 -8.38 21.45
CA TYR A 189 1.12 -7.59 20.23
C TYR A 189 0.00 -6.56 20.20
N VAL A 190 0.31 -5.38 19.69
CA VAL A 190 -0.69 -4.33 19.44
C VAL A 190 -1.50 -4.75 18.23
N SER A 191 -2.83 -4.71 18.36
CA SER A 191 -3.78 -5.09 17.34
C SER A 191 -4.76 -3.94 17.08
N ALA A 192 -4.84 -3.52 15.82
CA ALA A 192 -5.74 -2.47 15.37
C ALA A 192 -7.20 -2.93 15.48
N GLN A 193 -8.08 -1.98 15.82
CA GLN A 193 -9.53 -2.15 15.88
C GLN A 193 -10.22 -1.17 14.90
N ASN A 194 -11.52 -0.94 15.08
CA ASN A 194 -12.25 0.04 14.29
C ASN A 194 -11.97 1.47 14.77
N GLU A 195 -12.46 2.45 14.03
CA GLU A 195 -12.31 3.86 14.35
C GLU A 195 -12.91 4.20 15.72
N GLY A 196 -12.14 4.92 16.54
CA GLY A 196 -12.51 5.31 17.91
C GLY A 196 -12.36 4.21 18.96
N GLU A 197 -12.11 2.97 18.56
CA GLU A 197 -11.94 1.85 19.48
C GLU A 197 -10.50 1.75 20.02
N PRO A 198 -10.34 1.32 21.28
CA PRO A 198 -9.03 1.14 21.88
C PRO A 198 -8.24 0.05 21.16
N VAL A 199 -6.92 0.23 21.06
CA VAL A 199 -6.05 -0.84 20.55
C VAL A 199 -6.07 -2.03 21.50
N LEU A 200 -6.10 -3.25 20.95
CA LEU A 200 -6.09 -4.47 21.77
C LEU A 200 -4.67 -5.02 21.90
N LEU A 201 -4.43 -5.70 23.02
CA LEU A 201 -3.22 -6.47 23.26
C LEU A 201 -3.50 -7.95 23.03
N GLN A 202 -3.10 -8.46 21.87
CA GLN A 202 -3.30 -9.85 21.49
C GLN A 202 -2.10 -10.70 21.90
N GLU A 203 -2.34 -11.73 22.69
CA GLU A 203 -1.30 -12.69 23.08
C GLU A 203 -1.04 -13.71 21.97
N MET A 204 0.23 -13.93 21.64
CA MET A 204 0.67 -14.92 20.65
C MET A 204 1.69 -15.87 21.25
N SER A 205 1.60 -17.17 20.95
CA SER A 205 2.54 -18.17 21.49
C SER A 205 4.00 -17.88 21.14
N GLU A 206 4.25 -17.44 19.91
CA GLU A 206 5.58 -17.12 19.38
C GLU A 206 5.49 -15.90 18.45
N ILE A 207 6.65 -15.45 17.93
CA ILE A 207 6.68 -14.44 16.87
C ILE A 207 6.02 -15.03 15.61
N PRO A 208 4.92 -14.44 15.11
CA PRO A 208 4.24 -14.97 13.93
C PRO A 208 5.19 -14.94 12.73
N LYS A 209 5.60 -16.12 12.23
CA LYS A 209 6.51 -16.22 11.07
C LYS A 209 5.82 -15.77 9.79
N THR A 210 4.51 -15.99 9.70
CA THR A 210 3.67 -15.60 8.58
C THR A 210 2.37 -15.03 9.13
N ILE A 211 1.95 -13.88 8.61
CA ILE A 211 0.66 -13.26 8.91
C ILE A 211 -0.23 -13.39 7.67
N THR A 212 -1.47 -13.83 7.90
CA THR A 212 -2.52 -13.98 6.90
C THR A 212 -3.63 -12.95 7.13
N ASP A 213 -4.61 -12.87 6.23
CA ASP A 213 -5.72 -11.91 6.29
C ASP A 213 -6.46 -11.89 7.63
N GLY A 214 -6.57 -13.01 8.34
CA GLY A 214 -7.21 -13.08 9.66
C GLY A 214 -6.43 -12.43 10.81
N GLN A 215 -5.18 -12.06 10.58
CA GLN A 215 -4.25 -11.46 11.57
C GLN A 215 -3.65 -10.14 11.05
N ILE A 216 -4.21 -9.59 9.97
CA ILE A 216 -3.71 -8.37 9.34
C ILE A 216 -3.84 -7.14 10.23
N ASN A 217 -4.71 -7.18 11.24
CA ASN A 217 -4.85 -6.17 12.29
C ASN A 217 -3.61 -6.03 13.19
N LEU A 218 -2.70 -7.01 13.21
CA LEU A 218 -1.43 -6.91 13.92
C LEU A 218 -0.39 -6.07 13.18
N LEU A 219 -0.64 -5.78 11.89
CA LEU A 219 0.30 -5.08 11.03
C LEU A 219 -0.02 -3.61 10.91
N PHE A 220 1.04 -2.80 10.93
CA PHE A 220 1.01 -1.37 10.71
C PHE A 220 2.03 -0.99 9.64
N PHE A 221 1.68 -0.10 8.74
CA PHE A 221 2.67 0.63 7.96
C PHE A 221 3.31 1.68 8.87
N TRP A 222 4.63 1.57 9.02
CA TRP A 222 5.42 2.55 9.75
C TRP A 222 5.95 3.59 8.78
N GLU A 223 5.48 4.82 8.95
CA GLU A 223 5.93 5.99 8.18
C GLU A 223 6.68 6.92 9.12
N SER A 224 7.81 7.46 8.65
CA SER A 224 8.59 8.44 9.41
C SER A 224 8.68 9.74 8.64
N ASN A 225 8.38 10.86 9.30
CA ASN A 225 8.52 12.20 8.75
C ASN A 225 9.31 13.06 9.75
N GLY A 226 10.60 13.26 9.46
CA GLY A 226 11.52 13.88 10.41
C GLY A 226 11.71 13.01 11.66
N THR A 227 11.43 13.56 12.83
CA THR A 227 11.49 12.82 14.11
C THR A 227 10.20 12.05 14.41
N LYS A 228 9.11 12.39 13.73
CA LYS A 228 7.77 11.86 14.00
C LYS A 228 7.56 10.54 13.26
N SER A 229 7.00 9.59 13.97
CA SER A 229 6.60 8.27 13.47
C SER A 229 5.09 8.12 13.51
N TYR A 230 4.55 7.51 12.47
CA TYR A 230 3.13 7.23 12.28
C TYR A 230 2.95 5.74 12.07
N PHE A 231 1.91 5.18 12.68
CA PHE A 231 1.58 3.76 12.60
C PHE A 231 0.19 3.58 12.02
N LYS A 232 0.13 3.40 10.71
CA LYS A 232 -1.11 3.26 9.95
C LYS A 232 -1.52 1.80 9.87
N SER A 233 -2.76 1.47 10.19
CA SER A 233 -3.23 0.08 10.16
C SER A 233 -3.19 -0.47 8.72
N VAL A 234 -2.65 -1.69 8.57
CA VAL A 234 -2.71 -2.39 7.29
C VAL A 234 -4.13 -2.89 7.00
N ALA A 235 -4.88 -3.26 8.04
CA ALA A 235 -6.27 -3.68 7.93
C ALA A 235 -7.19 -2.55 7.45
N ASN A 236 -6.95 -1.34 7.98
CA ASN A 236 -7.73 -0.13 7.68
C ASN A 236 -6.77 1.05 7.42
N PRO A 237 -6.31 1.27 6.17
CA PRO A 237 -5.31 2.28 5.84
C PRO A 237 -5.69 3.73 6.18
N GLU A 238 -6.94 4.03 6.48
CA GLU A 238 -7.35 5.38 6.92
C GLU A 238 -7.09 5.61 8.42
N LEU A 239 -6.84 4.55 9.19
CA LEU A 239 -6.71 4.61 10.64
C LEU A 239 -5.24 4.51 11.07
N LEU A 240 -4.89 5.34 12.04
CA LEU A 240 -3.60 5.37 12.71
C LEU A 240 -3.77 5.05 14.19
N ILE A 241 -2.72 4.53 14.81
CA ILE A 241 -2.61 4.53 16.27
C ILE A 241 -2.61 5.99 16.72
N ALA A 242 -3.42 6.31 17.73
CA ALA A 242 -3.58 7.66 18.22
C ALA A 242 -3.70 7.70 19.75
N THR A 243 -3.31 8.83 20.32
CA THR A 243 -3.49 9.16 21.74
C THR A 243 -4.44 10.34 21.89
N LYS A 244 -4.95 10.46 23.11
CA LYS A 244 -5.64 11.65 23.61
C LYS A 244 -5.19 11.84 25.05
N GLN A 245 -5.20 13.08 25.53
CA GLN A 245 -4.65 13.44 26.84
C GLN A 245 -5.27 12.60 27.96
N ASN A 246 -4.42 11.86 28.68
CA ASN A 246 -4.81 10.95 29.77
C ASN A 246 -5.86 9.89 29.40
N ASP A 247 -5.94 9.53 28.12
CA ASP A 247 -6.92 8.58 27.59
C ASP A 247 -6.26 7.30 27.07
N ILE A 248 -7.10 6.34 26.70
CA ILE A 248 -6.71 5.07 26.11
C ILE A 248 -6.20 5.30 24.68
N VAL A 249 -5.12 4.59 24.34
CA VAL A 249 -4.60 4.54 22.97
C VAL A 249 -5.63 3.84 22.09
N HIS A 250 -6.02 4.48 21.00
CA HIS A 250 -7.12 4.05 20.14
C HIS A 250 -6.76 4.23 18.66
N MET A 251 -7.62 3.73 17.77
CA MET A 251 -7.47 3.95 16.34
C MET A 251 -8.22 5.22 15.91
N ALA A 252 -7.58 6.13 15.16
CA ALA A 252 -8.22 7.34 14.67
C ALA A 252 -7.66 7.76 13.29
N ARG A 253 -8.42 8.55 12.52
CA ARG A 253 -7.96 9.10 11.23
C ARG A 253 -6.99 10.27 11.37
N GLY A 254 -6.87 10.84 12.57
CA GLY A 254 -6.10 12.05 12.83
C GLY A 254 -6.78 12.91 13.89
N GLN A 255 -6.78 14.22 13.67
CA GLN A 255 -7.36 15.20 14.60
C GLN A 255 -8.83 14.88 14.93
N PRO A 256 -9.27 15.09 16.19
CA PRO A 256 -8.57 15.76 17.29
C PRO A 256 -7.57 14.88 18.06
N SER A 257 -7.42 13.60 17.69
CA SER A 257 -6.46 12.70 18.31
C SER A 257 -5.04 12.96 17.78
N ILE A 258 -4.05 12.68 18.62
CA ILE A 258 -2.63 12.87 18.31
C ILE A 258 -2.10 11.56 17.72
N THR A 259 -1.56 11.60 16.51
CA THR A 259 -1.09 10.41 15.78
C THR A 259 0.41 10.38 15.57
N ASP A 260 1.10 11.47 15.90
CA ASP A 260 2.53 11.59 15.82
C ASP A 260 3.21 11.14 17.11
N PHE A 261 4.14 10.20 16.94
CA PHE A 261 4.96 9.67 18.03
C PHE A 261 6.44 9.91 17.80
N ASP A 262 7.15 10.31 18.84
CA ASP A 262 8.60 10.21 18.89
C ASP A 262 9.00 8.81 19.38
N ILE A 263 9.91 8.16 18.65
CA ILE A 263 10.52 6.89 19.06
C ILE A 263 11.81 7.21 19.82
N LEU A 264 11.85 6.88 21.11
CA LEU A 264 13.04 7.01 21.93
C LEU A 264 13.69 5.64 22.16
N GLU A 265 14.93 5.50 21.72
CA GLU A 265 15.76 4.34 21.99
C GLU A 265 16.49 4.55 23.33
N ASN A 266 16.52 3.53 24.19
CA ASN A 266 17.25 3.55 25.46
C ASN A 266 18.69 3.05 25.28
#